data_AF-A0A661IRC6-F1
#
_entry.id   AF-A0A661IRC6-F1
#
_cell.length_a   1.000
_cell.length_b   1.000
_cell.length_c   1.000
_cell.angle_alpha   90.00
_cell.angle_beta   90.00
_cell.angle_gamma   90.00
#
_symmetry.space_group_name_H-M   'P 1'
#
loop_
_entity.id
_entity.type
_entity.pdbx_description
1 polymer ?
#
loop_
_entity_poly.entity_id
_entity_poly.type
_entity_poly.pdbx_seq_one_letter_code
_entity_poly.pdbx_strand_id
1 'polypeptide(L)'
;MFSLKAIERVKLISKKIDFIEAIVKEKNSIQLALEDEQNSRASILMHLTSISEQFDKLLHNGELDVLQYFEKEDIKGSYDLRNFIAHDYEGVDLYIVEDVISERLPIIKNSVKLVLDK
;
A
#
# COMPACT_ATOMS: atom_id res chain seq x y z
N MET A 1 1.43 -22.30 10.02
CA MET A 1 0.88 -21.22 10.87
C MET A 1 1.81 -20.03 10.71
N PHE A 2 1.28 -18.87 10.34
CA PHE A 2 2.13 -17.70 10.05
C PHE A 2 2.86 -17.21 11.30
N SER A 3 4.05 -16.62 11.12
CA SER A 3 4.77 -16.02 12.23
C SER A 3 3.99 -14.82 12.79
N LEU A 4 4.07 -14.58 14.10
CA LEU A 4 3.42 -13.42 14.73
C LEU A 4 3.89 -12.11 14.09
N LYS A 5 5.18 -12.02 13.77
CA LYS A 5 5.77 -10.86 13.08
C LYS A 5 5.16 -10.68 11.70
N ALA A 6 4.98 -11.75 10.92
CA ALA A 6 4.36 -11.66 9.60
C ALA A 6 2.91 -11.16 9.69
N ILE A 7 2.14 -11.69 10.64
CA ILE A 7 0.76 -11.24 10.89
C ILE A 7 0.72 -9.76 11.29
N GLU A 8 1.64 -9.29 12.14
CA GLU A 8 1.73 -7.87 12.49
C GLU A 8 2.03 -7.00 11.27
N ARG A 9 2.90 -7.44 10.36
CA ARG A 9 3.19 -6.72 9.10
C ARG A 9 1.95 -6.65 8.21
N VAL A 10 1.22 -7.75 8.07
CA VAL A 10 -0.03 -7.81 7.29
C VAL A 10 -1.11 -6.90 7.90
N LYS A 11 -1.24 -6.87 9.23
CA LYS A 11 -2.13 -5.92 9.92
C LYS A 11 -1.74 -4.47 9.67
N LEU A 12 -0.44 -4.17 9.63
CA LEU A 12 0.04 -2.82 9.28
C LEU A 12 -0.34 -2.46 7.84
N ILE A 13 -0.19 -3.37 6.88
CA ILE A 13 -0.65 -3.16 5.50
C ILE A 13 -2.15 -2.83 5.49
N SER A 14 -2.99 -3.65 6.14
CA SER A 14 -4.44 -3.39 6.26
C SER A 14 -4.72 -1.97 6.75
N LYS A 15 -4.07 -1.60 7.87
CA LYS A 15 -4.26 -0.31 8.50
C LYS A 15 -3.89 0.86 7.60
N LYS A 16 -2.84 0.73 6.78
CA LYS A 16 -2.43 1.77 5.83
C LYS A 16 -3.41 1.90 4.67
N ILE A 17 -3.97 0.79 4.19
CA ILE A 17 -5.03 0.83 3.17
C ILE A 17 -6.27 1.53 3.75
N ASP A 18 -6.68 1.16 4.96
CA ASP A 18 -7.85 1.79 5.62
C ASP A 18 -7.66 3.31 5.81
N PHE A 19 -6.43 3.77 6.09
CA PHE A 19 -6.13 5.19 6.17
C PHE A 19 -6.24 5.91 4.81
N ILE A 20 -5.74 5.30 3.73
CA ILE A 20 -5.88 5.85 2.38
C ILE A 20 -7.36 5.96 2.02
N GLU A 21 -8.15 4.91 2.26
CA GLU A 21 -9.60 4.92 2.01
C GLU A 21 -10.33 5.99 2.83
N ALA A 22 -9.95 6.17 4.09
CA ALA A 22 -10.52 7.21 4.95
C ALA A 22 -10.23 8.62 4.41
N ILE A 23 -8.99 8.87 3.96
CA ILE A 23 -8.60 10.15 3.35
C ILE A 23 -9.40 10.41 2.06
N VAL A 24 -9.48 9.42 1.17
CA VAL A 24 -10.25 9.53 -0.07
C VAL A 24 -11.73 9.81 0.22
N LYS A 25 -12.29 9.13 1.22
CA LYS A 25 -13.68 9.33 1.65
C LYS A 25 -13.90 10.74 2.20
N GLU A 26 -12.98 11.26 3.02
CA GLU A 26 -13.06 12.62 3.55
C GLU A 26 -13.02 13.68 2.45
N LYS A 27 -12.21 13.45 1.40
CA LYS A 27 -12.09 14.33 0.24
C LYS A 27 -13.14 14.10 -0.85
N ASN A 28 -14.01 13.10 -0.68
CA ASN A 28 -15.08 12.68 -1.60
C ASN A 28 -14.64 12.16 -2.98
N SER A 29 -13.35 12.16 -3.29
CA SER A 29 -12.81 11.54 -4.51
C SER A 29 -11.31 11.33 -4.38
N ILE A 30 -10.75 10.42 -5.19
CA ILE A 30 -9.30 10.17 -5.23
C ILE A 30 -8.60 11.41 -5.80
N GLN A 31 -9.13 12.00 -6.86
CA GLN A 31 -8.56 13.16 -7.53
C GLN A 31 -8.45 14.36 -6.57
N LEU A 32 -9.53 14.71 -5.85
CA LEU A 32 -9.49 15.79 -4.86
C LEU A 32 -8.52 15.50 -3.70
N ALA A 33 -8.33 14.23 -3.34
CA ALA A 33 -7.34 13.84 -2.34
C ALA A 33 -5.89 13.99 -2.84
N LEU A 34 -5.64 13.73 -4.12
CA LEU A 34 -4.32 13.89 -4.76
C LEU A 34 -4.01 15.35 -5.14
N GLU A 35 -5.03 16.19 -5.38
CA GLU A 35 -4.87 17.63 -5.59
C GLU A 35 -4.47 18.38 -4.31
N ASP A 36 -4.92 17.92 -3.13
CA ASP A 36 -4.50 18.47 -1.83
C ASP A 36 -3.09 18.01 -1.45
N GLU A 37 -2.13 18.63 -2.11
CA GLU A 37 -0.69 18.39 -1.99
C GLU A 37 -0.20 18.39 -0.54
N GLN A 38 -0.54 19.45 0.19
CA GLN A 38 0.03 19.73 1.51
C GLN A 38 -0.41 18.70 2.56
N ASN A 39 -1.60 18.11 2.39
CA ASN A 39 -2.20 17.26 3.41
C ASN A 39 -2.45 15.84 2.87
N SER A 40 -3.48 15.67 2.04
CA SER A 40 -3.98 14.35 1.66
C SER A 40 -3.04 13.61 0.73
N ARG A 41 -2.48 14.27 -0.30
CA ARG A 41 -1.51 13.64 -1.20
C ARG A 41 -0.29 13.15 -0.43
N ALA A 42 0.33 14.02 0.37
CA ALA A 42 1.49 13.65 1.17
C ALA A 42 1.21 12.45 2.10
N SER A 43 0.04 12.44 2.74
CA SER A 43 -0.37 11.33 3.61
C SER A 43 -0.57 10.02 2.84
N ILE A 44 -1.20 10.09 1.66
CA ILE A 44 -1.42 8.93 0.77
C ILE A 44 -0.09 8.33 0.33
N LEU A 45 0.83 9.15 -0.20
CA LEU A 45 2.15 8.69 -0.68
C LEU A 45 2.98 8.08 0.46
N MET A 46 2.89 8.66 1.67
CA MET A 46 3.52 8.10 2.86
C MET A 46 2.94 6.73 3.25
N HIS A 47 1.61 6.55 3.13
CA HIS A 47 0.97 5.27 3.41
C HIS A 47 1.32 4.20 2.37
N LEU A 48 1.39 4.56 1.08
CA LEU A 48 1.86 3.66 0.01
C LEU A 48 3.31 3.23 0.24
N THR A 49 4.19 4.17 0.59
CA THR A 49 5.57 3.89 0.99
C THR A 49 5.64 2.92 2.17
N SER A 50 4.80 3.13 3.19
CA SER A 50 4.75 2.27 4.38
C SER A 50 4.27 0.85 4.08
N ILE A 51 3.35 0.68 3.13
CA ILE A 51 2.91 -0.63 2.61
C ILE A 51 4.09 -1.34 1.94
N SER A 52 4.79 -0.66 1.04
CA SER A 52 5.98 -1.18 0.37
C SER A 52 7.05 -1.67 1.36
N GLU A 53 7.32 -0.91 2.42
CA GLU A 53 8.24 -1.34 3.49
C GLU A 53 7.77 -2.62 4.22
N GLN A 54 6.46 -2.83 4.39
CA GLN A 54 6.00 -4.06 5.03
C GLN A 54 6.22 -5.26 4.11
N PHE A 55 6.00 -5.11 2.80
CA PHE A 55 6.35 -6.15 1.82
C PHE A 55 7.85 -6.46 1.83
N ASP A 56 8.69 -5.43 1.86
CA ASP A 56 10.15 -5.56 1.96
C ASP A 56 10.57 -6.38 3.19
N LYS A 57 9.99 -6.06 4.35
CA LYS A 57 10.24 -6.78 5.61
C LYS A 57 9.75 -8.22 5.55
N LEU A 58 8.60 -8.49 4.93
CA LEU A 58 8.11 -9.87 4.74
C LEU A 58 9.07 -10.67 3.85
N LEU A 59 9.55 -10.08 2.76
CA LEU A 59 10.49 -10.72 1.83
C LEU A 59 11.84 -11.00 2.49
N HIS A 60 12.43 -9.99 3.15
CA HIS A 60 13.70 -10.12 3.85
C HIS A 60 13.67 -11.14 4.99
N ASN A 61 12.52 -11.30 5.64
CA ASN A 61 12.35 -12.30 6.70
C ASN A 61 12.01 -13.71 6.17
N GLY A 62 11.91 -13.88 4.85
CA GLY A 62 11.60 -15.18 4.23
C GLY A 62 10.15 -15.64 4.47
N GLU A 63 9.21 -14.72 4.68
CA GLU A 63 7.80 -15.01 4.98
C GLU A 63 7.01 -15.39 3.70
N LEU A 64 7.54 -16.36 2.94
CA LEU A 64 7.03 -16.77 1.62
C LEU A 64 5.59 -17.30 1.69
N ASP A 65 5.24 -17.97 2.79
CA ASP A 65 3.90 -18.51 3.02
C ASP A 65 2.84 -17.41 3.12
N VAL A 66 3.20 -16.20 3.54
CA VAL A 66 2.32 -15.03 3.54
C VAL A 66 2.36 -14.33 2.19
N LEU A 67 3.55 -14.17 1.60
CA LEU A 67 3.72 -13.47 0.33
C LEU A 67 3.00 -14.14 -0.84
N GLN A 68 2.81 -15.46 -0.82
CA GLN A 68 2.07 -16.19 -1.87
C GLN A 68 0.60 -15.76 -2.01
N TYR A 69 0.03 -15.04 -1.04
CA TYR A 69 -1.35 -14.52 -1.12
C TYR A 69 -1.45 -13.22 -1.91
N PHE A 70 -0.33 -12.59 -2.23
CA PHE A 70 -0.27 -11.33 -2.96
C PHE A 70 0.24 -11.58 -4.38
N GLU A 71 -0.25 -10.78 -5.34
CA GLU A 71 0.28 -10.84 -6.70
C GLU A 71 1.72 -10.31 -6.71
N LYS A 72 2.57 -10.91 -7.56
CA LYS A 72 3.98 -10.51 -7.65
C LYS A 72 4.11 -9.07 -8.14
N GLU A 73 3.19 -8.67 -9.00
CA GLU A 73 3.05 -7.36 -9.58
C GLU A 73 2.70 -6.31 -8.51
N ASP A 74 1.90 -6.65 -7.50
CA ASP A 74 1.60 -5.73 -6.38
C ASP A 74 2.83 -5.47 -5.52
N ILE A 75 3.55 -6.55 -5.19
CA ILE A 75 4.77 -6.46 -4.39
C ILE A 75 5.81 -5.62 -5.14
N LYS A 76 6.09 -5.96 -6.40
CA LYS A 76 7.05 -5.24 -7.25
C LYS A 76 6.62 -3.78 -7.47
N GLY A 77 5.37 -3.57 -7.87
CA GLY A 77 4.82 -2.24 -8.13
C GLY A 77 4.89 -1.33 -6.91
N SER A 78 4.69 -1.88 -5.70
CA SER A 78 4.85 -1.11 -4.46
C SER A 78 6.29 -0.62 -4.25
N TYR A 79 7.31 -1.42 -4.61
CA TYR A 79 8.71 -1.01 -4.53
C TYR A 79 9.05 0.05 -5.57
N ASP A 80 8.58 -0.14 -6.80
CA ASP A 80 8.81 0.80 -7.89
C ASP A 80 8.20 2.17 -7.51
N LEU A 81 6.93 2.19 -7.08
CA LEU A 81 6.26 3.42 -6.63
C LEU A 81 6.99 4.09 -5.46
N ARG A 82 7.42 3.33 -4.44
CA ARG A 82 8.22 3.88 -3.32
C ARG A 82 9.52 4.51 -3.81
N ASN A 83 10.23 3.84 -4.72
CA ASN A 83 11.50 4.35 -5.25
C ASN A 83 11.30 5.67 -6.02
N PHE A 84 10.23 5.76 -6.81
CA PHE A 84 9.84 7.02 -7.47
C PHE A 84 9.53 8.12 -6.46
N ILE A 85 8.67 7.86 -5.46
CA ILE A 85 8.35 8.82 -4.39
C ILE A 85 9.61 9.32 -3.68
N ALA A 86 10.58 8.43 -3.42
CA ALA A 86 11.80 8.78 -2.70
C ALA A 86 12.80 9.60 -3.52
N HIS A 87 12.84 9.41 -4.85
CA HIS A 87 13.86 10.02 -5.72
C HIS A 87 13.32 11.23 -6.51
N ASP A 88 12.03 11.22 -6.84
CA ASP A 88 11.35 12.25 -7.63
C ASP A 88 9.92 12.46 -7.11
N TYR A 89 9.83 12.95 -5.88
CA TYR A 89 8.56 13.19 -5.20
C TYR A 89 7.63 14.13 -5.98
N GLU A 90 8.19 15.18 -6.59
CA GLU A 90 7.45 16.17 -7.39
C GLU A 90 7.03 15.60 -8.75
N GLY A 91 7.80 14.67 -9.32
CA GLY A 91 7.51 14.01 -10.60
C GLY A 91 6.66 12.74 -10.50
N VAL A 92 6.12 12.41 -9.32
CA VAL A 92 5.23 11.25 -9.16
C VAL A 92 4.00 11.41 -10.06
N ASP A 93 3.80 10.45 -10.97
CA ASP A 93 2.64 10.41 -11.84
C ASP A 93 1.38 10.08 -11.02
N LEU A 94 0.53 11.09 -10.83
CA LEU A 94 -0.69 10.97 -10.03
C LEU A 94 -1.73 10.05 -10.69
N TYR A 95 -1.68 9.82 -12.01
CA TYR A 95 -2.54 8.84 -12.66
C TYR A 95 -2.17 7.42 -12.22
N ILE A 96 -0.88 7.12 -12.10
CA ILE A 96 -0.42 5.83 -11.57
C ILE A 96 -0.87 5.67 -10.12
N VAL A 97 -0.75 6.74 -9.30
CA VAL A 97 -1.20 6.70 -7.91
C VAL A 97 -2.71 6.48 -7.81
N GLU A 98 -3.49 7.15 -8.67
CA GLU A 98 -4.92 6.97 -8.76
C GLU A 98 -5.30 5.53 -9.10
N ASP A 99 -4.69 4.95 -10.15
CA ASP A 99 -4.90 3.55 -10.57
C ASP A 99 -4.53 2.57 -9.45
N VAL A 100 -3.45 2.83 -8.71
CA VAL A 100 -3.07 2.01 -7.55
C VAL A 100 -4.18 2.05 -6.49
N ILE A 101 -4.74 3.22 -6.20
CA ILE A 101 -5.77 3.39 -5.18
C ILE A 101 -7.10 2.74 -5.62
N SER A 102 -7.51 2.93 -6.87
CA SER A 102 -8.80 2.45 -7.38
C SER A 102 -8.80 0.95 -7.68
N GLU A 103 -7.72 0.42 -8.27
CA GLU A 103 -7.68 -0.95 -8.77
C GLU A 103 -6.87 -1.90 -7.88
N ARG A 104 -5.68 -1.48 -7.43
CA ARG A 104 -4.73 -2.40 -6.77
C ARG A 104 -4.94 -2.51 -5.27
N LEU A 105 -5.18 -1.41 -4.56
CA LEU A 105 -5.41 -1.45 -3.10
C LEU A 105 -6.59 -2.36 -2.70
N PRO A 106 -7.74 -2.38 -3.41
CA PRO A 106 -8.82 -3.32 -3.10
C PRO A 106 -8.39 -4.79 -3.23
N ILE A 107 -7.59 -5.13 -4.24
CA ILE A 107 -7.05 -6.49 -4.44
C ILE A 107 -6.13 -6.86 -3.28
N ILE A 108 -5.17 -5.98 -2.95
CA ILE A 108 -4.25 -6.18 -1.83
C ILE A 108 -5.02 -6.33 -0.51
N LYS A 109 -6.07 -5.53 -0.28
CA LYS A 109 -6.90 -5.61 0.92
C LYS A 109 -7.61 -6.95 1.05
N ASN A 110 -8.11 -7.50 -0.05
CA ASN A 110 -8.69 -8.83 -0.07
C ASN A 110 -7.66 -9.91 0.27
N SER A 111 -6.44 -9.82 -0.29
CA SER A 111 -5.34 -10.71 0.08
C SER A 111 -4.96 -10.62 1.56
N VAL A 112 -4.90 -9.40 2.11
CA VAL A 112 -4.68 -9.19 3.55
C VAL A 112 -5.75 -9.90 4.38
N LYS A 113 -7.03 -9.75 4.03
CA LYS A 113 -8.12 -10.42 4.73
C LYS A 113 -7.97 -11.94 4.68
N LEU A 114 -7.65 -12.52 3.52
CA LEU A 114 -7.44 -13.96 3.38
C LEU A 114 -6.30 -14.48 4.27
N VAL A 115 -5.24 -13.69 4.46
CA VAL A 115 -4.13 -14.05 5.35
C VAL A 115 -4.54 -13.95 6.83
N LEU A 116 -5.33 -12.94 7.21
CA LEU A 116 -5.74 -12.71 8.60
C LEU A 116 -6.86 -13.64 9.09
N ASP A 117 -7.64 -14.22 8.17
CA ASP A 117 -8.70 -15.19 8.47
C ASP A 117 -8.16 -16.64 8.66
N LYS A 118 -6.84 -16.84 8.57
CA LYS A 118 -6.15 -18.14 8.74
C LYS A 118 -5.52 -18.28 10.13
#